data_AF-A0A017SHN8-F1
#
_entry.id   AF-A0A017SHN8-F1
#
_cell.length_a   1.000
_cell.length_b   1.000
_cell.length_c   1.000
_cell.angle_alpha   90.00
_cell.angle_beta   90.00
_cell.angle_gamma   90.00
#
_symmetry.space_group_name_H-M   'P 1'
#
loop_
_entity.id
_entity.type
_entity.pdbx_description
1 polymer ?
#
loop_
_entity_poly.entity_id
_entity_poly.type
_entity_poly.pdbx_seq_one_letter_code
_entity_poly.pdbx_strand_id
1 'polypeptide(L)'
;MQNRLISLVREVERVVTASYVPSLQDLYSIVCNVPFSVISSWSSCKPCQVAALVDVLVDGLSYSNVALELISIFAPVAAFRDALLERYPAILDQLLQKAIEPEDSKYLSTCTALLSSPLPSGFTGPARLAGLITKLVHRMAECPNADTIRPINKLLTGLKTSPGTFYDIPVETMSTLQGELLKTLRNMDDHMGNLLCLSTFACIASSHNPGKEHEHGLQPPSWLHHVRHFFGPKRGLKTLDLVVLRVILACSANCNNLVPNEAAESVQLAIAVCDTVEPEQKQVWISGNASKIAKLCEKVTRDGINYEVQMMVW
;
A
#
# COMPACT_ATOMS: atom_id res chain seq x y z
N MET A 1 -18.80 -15.63 -6.49
CA MET A 1 -18.28 -15.04 -5.24
C MET A 1 -18.71 -15.84 -4.01
N GLN A 2 -20.01 -16.11 -3.83
CA GLN A 2 -20.57 -16.81 -2.66
C GLN A 2 -19.98 -18.22 -2.39
N ASN A 3 -19.81 -19.07 -3.42
CA ASN A 3 -19.19 -20.40 -3.23
C ASN A 3 -17.75 -20.32 -2.72
N ARG A 4 -16.97 -19.31 -3.15
CA ARG A 4 -15.58 -19.12 -2.69
C ARG A 4 -15.51 -18.69 -1.23
N LEU A 5 -16.42 -17.80 -0.82
CA LEU A 5 -16.55 -17.38 0.58
C LEU A 5 -16.94 -18.55 1.48
N ILE A 6 -17.90 -19.38 1.05
CA ILE A 6 -18.32 -20.57 1.82
C ILE A 6 -17.14 -21.53 2.01
N SER A 7 -16.36 -21.81 0.95
CA SER A 7 -15.17 -22.66 1.06
C SER A 7 -14.15 -22.10 2.04
N LEU A 8 -13.86 -20.80 1.99
CA LEU A 8 -12.94 -20.14 2.92
C LEU A 8 -13.44 -20.23 4.37
N VAL A 9 -14.71 -19.90 4.61
CA VAL A 9 -15.32 -19.97 5.95
C VAL A 9 -15.21 -21.36 6.55
N ARG A 10 -15.55 -22.39 5.77
CA ARG A 10 -15.53 -23.79 6.23
C ARG A 10 -14.11 -24.27 6.52
N GLU A 11 -13.15 -23.88 5.69
CA GLU A 11 -11.76 -24.29 5.89
C GLU A 11 -11.13 -23.57 7.09
N VAL A 12 -11.40 -22.28 7.27
CA VAL A 12 -10.98 -21.58 8.48
C VAL A 12 -11.61 -22.21 9.72
N GLU A 13 -12.91 -22.53 9.68
CA GLU A 13 -13.60 -23.22 10.78
C GLU A 13 -12.92 -24.54 11.12
N ARG A 14 -12.64 -25.39 10.12
CA ARG A 14 -11.92 -26.65 10.29
C ARG A 14 -10.55 -26.45 10.97
N VAL A 15 -9.81 -25.44 10.55
CA VAL A 15 -8.46 -25.13 11.06
C VAL A 15 -8.54 -24.66 12.52
N VAL A 16 -9.44 -23.74 12.85
CA VAL A 16 -9.49 -23.13 14.20
C VAL A 16 -10.19 -24.00 15.25
N THR A 17 -11.01 -24.98 14.84
CA THR A 17 -11.67 -25.92 15.77
C THR A 17 -10.99 -27.29 15.82
N ALA A 18 -9.82 -27.45 15.20
CA ALA A 18 -9.12 -28.73 15.18
C ALA A 18 -8.65 -29.11 16.59
N SER A 19 -8.91 -30.35 17.01
CA SER A 19 -8.44 -30.87 18.31
C SER A 19 -6.93 -31.11 18.38
N TYR A 20 -6.24 -31.04 17.23
CA TYR A 20 -4.81 -31.26 17.05
C TYR A 20 -4.25 -30.23 16.06
N VAL A 21 -2.93 -30.15 15.95
CA VAL A 21 -2.23 -29.29 14.99
C VAL A 21 -2.78 -29.50 13.57
N PRO A 22 -3.46 -28.50 12.96
CA PRO A 22 -4.07 -28.66 11.66
C PRO A 22 -3.04 -28.54 10.54
N SER A 23 -3.23 -29.29 9.45
CA SER A 23 -2.58 -28.97 8.18
C SER A 23 -3.09 -27.62 7.66
N LEU A 24 -2.18 -26.74 7.28
CA LEU A 24 -2.49 -25.40 6.74
C LEU A 24 -2.49 -25.36 5.21
N GLN A 25 -2.17 -26.49 4.54
CA GLN A 25 -1.98 -26.54 3.10
C GLN A 25 -3.27 -26.30 2.32
N ASP A 26 -4.39 -26.82 2.81
CA ASP A 26 -5.70 -26.66 2.16
C ASP A 26 -6.17 -25.20 2.25
N LEU A 27 -6.04 -24.59 3.43
CA LEU A 27 -6.28 -23.15 3.61
C LEU A 27 -5.42 -22.32 2.66
N TYR A 28 -4.11 -22.59 2.60
CA TYR A 28 -3.20 -21.91 1.68
C TYR A 28 -3.65 -22.04 0.22
N SER A 29 -3.99 -23.26 -0.20
CA SER A 29 -4.47 -23.53 -1.56
C SER A 29 -5.76 -22.79 -1.89
N ILE A 30 -6.68 -22.65 -0.92
CA ILE A 30 -7.90 -21.86 -1.09
C ILE A 30 -7.56 -20.38 -1.22
N VAL A 31 -6.80 -19.82 -0.28
CA VAL A 31 -6.58 -18.36 -0.24
C VAL A 31 -5.78 -17.84 -1.44
N CYS A 32 -4.90 -18.65 -2.01
CA CYS A 32 -4.18 -18.32 -3.24
C CYS A 32 -5.10 -18.18 -4.47
N ASN A 33 -6.31 -18.75 -4.43
CA ASN A 33 -7.25 -18.79 -5.56
C ASN A 33 -8.49 -17.89 -5.36
N VAL A 34 -8.56 -17.13 -4.27
CA VAL A 34 -9.67 -16.21 -3.99
C VAL A 34 -9.19 -14.76 -4.06
N PRO A 35 -10.04 -13.83 -4.56
CA PRO A 35 -9.71 -12.41 -4.54
C PRO A 35 -9.69 -11.89 -3.10
N PHE A 36 -8.93 -10.82 -2.86
CA PHE A 36 -8.81 -10.16 -1.56
C PHE A 36 -10.18 -9.77 -0.96
N SER A 37 -11.14 -9.36 -1.79
CA SER A 37 -12.50 -9.02 -1.36
C SER A 37 -13.23 -10.16 -0.65
N VAL A 38 -12.94 -11.43 -1.01
CA VAL A 38 -13.49 -12.61 -0.32
C VAL A 38 -12.84 -12.79 1.07
N ILE A 39 -11.54 -12.55 1.19
CA ILE A 39 -10.79 -12.62 2.45
C ILE A 39 -11.26 -11.52 3.41
N SER A 40 -11.40 -10.29 2.90
CA SER A 40 -11.97 -9.17 3.65
C SER A 40 -13.42 -9.47 4.10
N SER A 41 -14.27 -10.01 3.21
CA SER A 41 -15.64 -10.39 3.54
C SER A 41 -15.71 -11.48 4.62
N TRP A 42 -14.81 -12.47 4.58
CA TRP A 42 -14.75 -13.51 5.61
C TRP A 42 -14.57 -12.91 7.01
N SER A 43 -13.64 -11.97 7.18
CA SER A 43 -13.38 -11.36 8.50
C SER A 43 -14.60 -10.62 9.06
N SER A 44 -15.42 -10.03 8.18
CA SER A 44 -16.65 -9.32 8.56
C SER A 44 -17.80 -10.29 8.88
N CYS A 45 -17.90 -11.40 8.14
CA CYS A 45 -18.95 -12.41 8.37
C CYS A 45 -18.67 -13.33 9.55
N LYS A 46 -17.39 -13.55 9.89
CA LYS A 46 -16.94 -14.48 10.94
C LYS A 46 -15.89 -13.84 11.87
N PRO A 47 -16.20 -12.72 12.54
CA PRO A 47 -15.25 -12.01 13.39
C PRO A 47 -14.70 -12.90 14.53
N CYS A 48 -15.50 -13.85 15.04
CA CYS A 48 -15.08 -14.80 16.06
C CYS A 48 -13.96 -15.76 15.62
N GLN A 49 -13.78 -15.99 14.32
CA GLN A 49 -12.73 -16.86 13.80
C GLN A 49 -11.39 -16.15 13.64
N VAL A 50 -11.38 -14.81 13.61
CA VAL A 50 -10.19 -14.02 13.27
C VAL A 50 -9.07 -14.23 14.29
N ALA A 51 -9.36 -14.02 15.56
CA ALA A 51 -8.38 -14.17 16.63
C ALA A 51 -7.91 -15.64 16.77
N ALA A 52 -8.81 -16.61 16.60
CA ALA A 52 -8.47 -18.02 16.65
C ALA A 52 -7.55 -18.44 15.47
N LEU A 53 -7.80 -17.90 14.28
CA LEU A 53 -6.92 -18.12 13.12
C LEU A 53 -5.53 -17.52 13.36
N VAL A 54 -5.46 -16.33 13.95
CA VAL A 54 -4.19 -15.73 14.35
C VAL A 54 -3.38 -16.68 15.22
N ASP A 55 -3.97 -17.25 16.28
CA ASP A 55 -3.26 -18.16 17.20
C ASP A 55 -2.69 -19.37 16.44
N VAL A 56 -3.52 -20.01 15.61
CA VAL A 56 -3.11 -21.18 14.82
C VAL A 56 -1.96 -20.85 13.85
N LEU A 57 -2.01 -19.69 13.20
CA LEU A 57 -0.97 -19.28 12.25
C LEU A 57 0.33 -18.90 12.94
N VAL A 58 0.28 -18.26 14.11
CA VAL A 58 1.47 -17.93 14.88
C VAL A 58 2.14 -19.19 15.42
N ASP A 59 1.38 -20.12 16.00
CA ASP A 59 1.91 -21.43 16.39
C ASP A 59 2.50 -22.15 15.17
N GLY A 60 1.81 -22.04 14.03
CA GLY A 60 2.21 -22.53 12.72
C GLY A 60 3.58 -22.09 12.22
N LEU A 61 4.09 -20.94 12.67
CA LEU A 61 5.42 -20.46 12.27
C LEU A 61 6.56 -21.42 12.65
N SER A 62 6.35 -22.23 13.69
CA SER A 62 7.36 -23.18 14.18
C SER A 62 7.42 -24.51 13.41
N TYR A 63 6.33 -24.88 12.71
CA TYR A 63 6.19 -26.22 12.12
C TYR A 63 5.66 -26.23 10.68
N SER A 64 5.15 -25.13 10.15
CA SER A 64 4.53 -25.06 8.83
C SER A 64 5.28 -24.12 7.89
N ASN A 65 5.58 -24.62 6.69
CA ASN A 65 6.25 -23.86 5.64
C ASN A 65 5.36 -22.83 4.94
N VAL A 66 4.05 -22.83 5.21
CA VAL A 66 3.08 -21.89 4.58
C VAL A 66 2.46 -20.91 5.58
N ALA A 67 2.81 -21.01 6.87
CA ALA A 67 2.23 -20.16 7.90
C ALA A 67 2.56 -18.68 7.69
N LEU A 68 3.81 -18.37 7.30
CA LEU A 68 4.23 -17.00 7.03
C LEU A 68 3.51 -16.41 5.82
N GLU A 69 3.36 -17.19 4.76
CA GLU A 69 2.66 -16.81 3.54
C GLU A 69 1.17 -16.57 3.83
N LEU A 70 0.54 -17.41 4.66
CA LEU A 70 -0.82 -17.19 5.14
C LEU A 70 -0.94 -15.89 5.93
N ILE A 71 -0.03 -15.62 6.87
CA ILE A 71 0.01 -14.34 7.59
C ILE A 71 0.13 -13.18 6.59
N SER A 72 1.00 -13.28 5.60
CA SER A 72 1.17 -12.26 4.55
C SER A 72 -0.11 -12.02 3.74
N ILE A 73 -0.87 -13.08 3.43
CA ILE A 73 -2.13 -12.99 2.67
C ILE A 73 -3.26 -12.37 3.50
N PHE A 74 -3.37 -12.69 4.78
CA PHE A 74 -4.41 -12.14 5.67
C PHE A 74 -4.04 -10.77 6.26
N ALA A 75 -2.75 -10.42 6.33
CA ALA A 75 -2.24 -9.17 6.91
C ALA A 75 -2.90 -7.88 6.39
N PRO A 76 -3.29 -7.73 5.12
CA PRO A 76 -3.96 -6.51 4.66
C PRO A 76 -5.40 -6.35 5.21
N VAL A 77 -5.98 -7.39 5.83
CA VAL A 77 -7.26 -7.29 6.55
C VAL A 77 -7.01 -6.71 7.94
N ALA A 78 -7.48 -5.48 8.16
CA ALA A 78 -7.28 -4.76 9.42
C ALA A 78 -7.68 -5.58 10.65
N ALA A 79 -8.86 -6.21 10.66
CA ALA A 79 -9.30 -7.05 11.78
C ALA A 79 -8.34 -8.20 12.11
N PHE A 80 -7.73 -8.82 11.09
CA PHE A 80 -6.75 -9.89 11.29
C PHE A 80 -5.42 -9.35 11.80
N ARG A 81 -4.89 -8.30 11.15
CA ARG A 81 -3.64 -7.67 11.57
C ARG A 81 -3.74 -7.14 12.99
N ASP A 82 -4.83 -6.46 13.33
CA ASP A 82 -5.01 -5.85 14.64
C ASP A 82 -5.06 -6.94 15.72
N ALA A 83 -5.81 -8.01 15.49
CA ALA A 83 -5.81 -9.18 16.37
C ALA A 83 -4.42 -9.83 16.51
N LEU A 84 -3.65 -9.91 15.42
CA LEU A 84 -2.27 -10.42 15.43
C LEU A 84 -1.36 -9.55 16.32
N LEU A 85 -1.40 -8.24 16.14
CA LEU A 85 -0.54 -7.30 16.86
C LEU A 85 -0.95 -7.12 18.32
N GLU A 86 -2.23 -7.22 18.64
CA GLU A 86 -2.73 -7.17 20.01
C GLU A 86 -2.35 -8.42 20.81
N ARG A 87 -2.48 -9.61 20.21
CA ARG A 87 -2.17 -10.88 20.87
C ARG A 87 -0.68 -11.20 20.91
N TYR A 88 0.06 -10.79 19.88
CA TYR A 88 1.50 -11.05 19.75
C TYR A 88 2.28 -9.74 19.45
N PRO A 89 2.41 -8.81 20.42
CA PRO A 89 2.98 -7.48 20.17
C PRO A 89 4.42 -7.47 19.64
N ALA A 90 5.21 -8.50 19.98
CA ALA A 90 6.59 -8.62 19.53
C ALA A 90 6.73 -9.17 18.10
N ILE A 91 5.67 -9.72 17.50
CA ILE A 91 5.78 -10.47 16.24
C ILE A 91 6.25 -9.57 15.09
N LEU A 92 5.78 -8.34 15.03
CA LEU A 92 6.16 -7.41 13.97
C LEU A 92 7.66 -7.08 14.02
N ASP A 93 8.23 -6.82 15.21
CA ASP A 93 9.66 -6.55 15.34
C ASP A 93 10.51 -7.79 14.99
N GLN A 94 10.06 -8.98 15.38
CA GLN A 94 10.72 -10.25 15.03
C GLN A 94 10.73 -10.48 13.52
N LEU A 95 9.60 -10.27 12.84
CA LEU A 95 9.50 -10.38 11.39
C LEU A 95 10.35 -9.32 10.69
N LEU A 96 10.40 -8.09 11.23
CA LEU A 96 11.25 -7.01 10.72
C LEU A 96 12.74 -7.34 10.85
N GLN A 97 13.16 -7.93 11.97
CA GLN A 97 14.52 -8.39 12.16
C GLN A 97 14.93 -9.36 11.04
N LYS A 98 14.06 -10.33 10.73
CA LYS A 98 14.27 -11.28 9.63
C LYS A 98 14.21 -10.63 8.25
N ALA A 99 13.32 -9.67 8.04
CA ALA A 99 13.22 -8.95 6.77
C ALA A 99 14.47 -8.12 6.43
N ILE A 100 15.24 -7.69 7.44
CA ILE A 100 16.48 -6.94 7.23
C ILE A 100 17.64 -7.87 6.83
N GLU A 101 17.65 -9.12 7.26
CA GLU A 101 18.66 -10.13 6.88
C GLU A 101 18.70 -10.33 5.33
N PRO A 102 19.88 -10.46 4.70
CA PRO A 102 20.06 -10.31 3.25
C PRO A 102 19.25 -11.29 2.39
N GLU A 103 18.98 -12.50 2.86
CA GLU A 103 18.47 -13.59 2.02
C GLU A 103 16.95 -13.80 2.03
N ASP A 104 16.19 -13.09 2.88
CA ASP A 104 14.84 -13.53 3.22
C ASP A 104 13.71 -12.62 2.66
N SER A 105 13.36 -12.84 1.39
CA SER A 105 12.35 -12.04 0.66
C SER A 105 10.92 -12.20 1.17
N LYS A 106 10.58 -13.35 1.78
CA LYS A 106 9.24 -13.65 2.32
C LYS A 106 8.88 -12.84 3.57
N TYR A 107 9.87 -12.51 4.40
CA TYR A 107 9.64 -11.65 5.56
C TYR A 107 9.42 -10.19 5.13
N LEU A 108 10.10 -9.75 4.07
CA LEU A 108 9.91 -8.43 3.50
C LEU A 108 8.47 -8.25 2.99
N SER A 109 7.93 -9.21 2.23
CA SER A 109 6.55 -9.13 1.74
C SER A 109 5.54 -9.16 2.89
N THR A 110 5.76 -10.01 3.88
CA THR A 110 4.90 -10.10 5.08
C THR A 110 4.90 -8.80 5.88
N CYS A 111 6.07 -8.21 6.16
CA CYS A 111 6.17 -6.93 6.85
C CYS A 111 5.49 -5.81 6.06
N THR A 112 5.68 -5.78 4.74
CA THR A 112 5.03 -4.82 3.84
C THR A 112 3.51 -4.96 3.92
N ALA A 113 2.98 -6.19 3.94
CA ALA A 113 1.55 -6.43 4.05
C ALA A 113 0.98 -5.96 5.40
N LEU A 114 1.65 -6.28 6.51
CA LEU A 114 1.26 -5.83 7.86
C LEU A 114 1.27 -4.30 8.00
N LEU A 115 2.23 -3.64 7.36
CA LEU A 115 2.41 -2.19 7.40
C LEU A 115 1.70 -1.44 6.25
N SER A 116 0.88 -2.13 5.45
CA SER A 116 0.22 -1.53 4.28
C SER A 116 -0.99 -0.65 4.60
N SER A 117 -1.49 -0.72 5.83
CA SER A 117 -2.58 0.12 6.34
C SER A 117 -2.29 0.55 7.79
N PRO A 118 -3.00 1.58 8.31
CA PRO A 118 -2.72 2.14 9.64
C PRO A 118 -2.69 1.11 10.75
N LEU A 119 -1.63 1.14 11.57
CA LEU A 119 -1.50 0.30 12.76
C LEU A 119 -2.61 0.60 13.79
N PRO A 120 -2.96 -0.37 14.67
CA PRO A 120 -3.94 -0.15 15.74
C PRO A 120 -3.61 1.08 16.59
N SER A 121 -4.66 1.78 17.06
CA SER A 121 -4.49 2.94 17.94
C SER A 121 -3.77 2.53 19.23
N GLY A 122 -2.67 3.21 19.55
CA GLY A 122 -1.86 2.91 20.74
C GLY A 122 -0.78 1.85 20.52
N PHE A 123 -0.66 1.26 19.32
CA PHE A 123 0.47 0.39 18.99
C PHE A 123 1.75 1.22 18.80
N THR A 124 2.80 0.91 19.57
CA THR A 124 4.10 1.58 19.43
C THR A 124 4.79 1.13 18.14
N GLY A 125 5.24 2.10 17.33
CA GLY A 125 5.95 1.80 16.09
C GLY A 125 7.22 0.96 16.32
N PRO A 126 7.52 -0.04 15.47
CA PRO A 126 8.67 -0.91 15.66
C PRO A 126 9.99 -0.19 15.35
N ALA A 127 11.00 -0.36 16.22
CA ALA A 127 12.30 0.31 16.11
C ALA A 127 13.05 -0.02 14.81
N ARG A 128 12.81 -1.21 14.24
CA ARG A 128 13.48 -1.72 13.04
C ARG A 128 12.89 -1.19 11.72
N LEU A 129 11.86 -0.36 11.79
CA LEU A 129 11.16 0.15 10.61
C LEU A 129 12.06 0.99 9.69
N ALA A 130 12.89 1.85 10.26
CA ALA A 130 13.86 2.65 9.49
C ALA A 130 14.85 1.77 8.72
N GLY A 131 15.26 0.63 9.30
CA GLY A 131 16.11 -0.36 8.65
C GLY A 131 15.43 -1.03 7.46
N LEU A 132 14.16 -1.40 7.62
CA LEU A 132 13.35 -1.96 6.53
C LEU A 132 13.22 -0.97 5.36
N ILE A 133 12.88 0.29 5.65
CA ILE A 133 12.73 1.34 4.63
C ILE A 133 14.06 1.56 3.90
N THR A 134 15.17 1.66 4.63
CA THR A 134 16.51 1.80 4.03
C THR A 134 16.81 0.65 3.07
N LYS A 135 16.50 -0.59 3.44
CA LYS A 135 16.69 -1.76 2.57
C LYS A 135 15.81 -1.70 1.31
N LEU A 136 14.55 -1.30 1.44
CA LEU A 136 13.64 -1.15 0.29
C LEU A 136 14.12 -0.05 -0.66
N VAL A 137 14.56 1.09 -0.13
CA VAL A 137 15.11 2.20 -0.93
C VAL A 137 16.37 1.76 -1.67
N HIS A 138 17.25 0.98 -1.03
CA HIS A 138 18.44 0.44 -1.69
C HIS A 138 18.07 -0.49 -2.87
N ARG A 139 17.14 -1.43 -2.67
CA ARG A 139 16.65 -2.30 -3.75
C ARG A 139 16.01 -1.52 -4.90
N MET A 140 15.26 -0.48 -4.58
CA MET A 140 14.66 0.41 -5.58
C MET A 140 15.73 1.20 -6.34
N ALA A 141 16.80 1.65 -5.68
CA ALA A 141 17.90 2.34 -6.35
C ALA A 141 18.68 1.43 -7.32
N GLU A 142 18.79 0.13 -7.03
CA GLU A 142 19.40 -0.85 -7.93
C GLU A 142 18.54 -1.12 -9.17
N CYS A 143 17.22 -1.16 -9.01
CA CYS A 143 16.28 -1.44 -10.09
C CYS A 143 15.00 -0.59 -9.96
N PRO A 144 15.01 0.67 -10.44
CA PRO A 144 13.90 1.60 -10.23
C PRO A 144 12.73 1.28 -11.18
N ASN A 145 11.70 0.61 -10.66
CA ASN A 145 10.49 0.25 -11.40
C ASN A 145 9.28 0.12 -10.48
N ALA A 146 8.09 -0.09 -11.05
CA ALA A 146 6.85 -0.25 -10.29
C ALA A 146 6.93 -1.32 -9.17
N ASP A 147 7.60 -2.44 -9.39
CA ASP A 147 7.67 -3.55 -8.42
C ASP A 147 8.53 -3.21 -7.20
N THR A 148 9.59 -2.42 -7.37
CA THR A 148 10.44 -1.99 -6.24
C THR A 148 9.89 -0.76 -5.52
N ILE A 149 9.12 0.09 -6.19
CA ILE A 149 8.50 1.28 -5.59
C ILE A 149 7.23 0.91 -4.80
N ARG A 150 6.44 -0.07 -5.28
CA ARG A 150 5.15 -0.43 -4.69
C ARG A 150 5.21 -0.83 -3.20
N PRO A 151 6.20 -1.62 -2.72
CA PRO A 151 6.34 -1.90 -1.29
C PRO A 151 6.60 -0.65 -0.45
N ILE A 152 7.42 0.28 -0.95
CA ILE A 152 7.70 1.56 -0.28
C ILE A 152 6.40 2.36 -0.18
N ASN A 153 5.67 2.50 -1.29
CA ASN A 153 4.41 3.23 -1.31
C ASN A 153 3.39 2.68 -0.30
N LYS A 154 3.19 1.36 -0.28
CA LYS A 154 2.28 0.69 0.67
C LYS A 154 2.67 0.96 2.12
N LEU A 155 3.95 0.81 2.43
CA LEU A 155 4.47 1.00 3.78
C LEU A 155 4.30 2.46 4.22
N LEU A 156 4.65 3.45 3.38
CA LEU A 156 4.47 4.86 3.73
C LEU A 156 2.99 5.25 3.84
N THR A 157 2.11 4.61 3.07
CA THR A 157 0.66 4.80 3.17
C THR A 157 0.13 4.32 4.52
N GLY A 158 0.52 3.13 4.98
CA GLY A 158 0.12 2.62 6.30
C GLY A 158 0.70 3.43 7.46
N LEU A 159 1.89 4.02 7.29
CA LEU A 159 2.50 4.87 8.32
C LEU A 159 2.00 6.32 8.33
N LYS A 160 1.12 6.72 7.40
CA LYS A 160 0.64 8.10 7.28
C LYS A 160 0.01 8.65 8.58
N THR A 161 -0.59 7.77 9.38
CA THR A 161 -1.22 8.14 10.67
C THR A 161 -0.23 8.31 11.82
N SER A 162 1.03 7.91 11.63
CA SER A 162 2.09 7.94 12.64
C SER A 162 3.25 8.83 12.16
N PRO A 163 3.06 10.16 12.09
CA PRO A 163 4.01 11.05 11.43
C PRO A 163 5.39 11.09 12.10
N GLY A 164 5.48 10.77 13.41
CA GLY A 164 6.76 10.64 14.13
C GLY A 164 7.72 9.64 13.49
N THR A 165 7.18 8.58 12.89
CA THR A 165 7.97 7.48 12.31
C THR A 165 8.80 7.90 11.09
N PHE A 166 8.42 8.98 10.39
CA PHE A 166 9.23 9.48 9.28
C PHE A 166 10.52 10.16 9.74
N TYR A 167 10.53 10.71 10.96
CA TYR A 167 11.72 11.38 11.52
C TYR A 167 12.80 10.39 11.95
N ASP A 168 12.44 9.13 12.19
CA ASP A 168 13.39 8.06 12.51
C ASP A 168 14.12 7.52 11.27
N ILE A 169 13.70 7.91 10.06
CA ILE A 169 14.33 7.48 8.81
C ILE A 169 15.54 8.38 8.53
N PRO A 170 16.73 7.81 8.23
CA PRO A 170 17.91 8.60 7.88
C PRO A 170 17.64 9.57 6.72
N VAL A 171 18.17 10.79 6.84
CA VAL A 171 18.00 11.86 5.84
C VAL A 171 18.57 11.44 4.49
N GLU A 172 19.66 10.68 4.49
CA GLU A 172 20.32 10.12 3.31
C GLU A 172 19.41 9.13 2.58
N THR A 173 18.69 8.28 3.35
CA THR A 173 17.70 7.34 2.80
C THR A 173 16.56 8.09 2.12
N MET A 174 16.00 9.10 2.78
CA MET A 174 14.91 9.90 2.21
C MET A 174 15.35 10.73 0.99
N SER A 175 16.58 11.25 1.02
CA SER A 175 17.16 11.99 -0.11
C SER A 175 17.41 11.06 -1.31
N THR A 176 17.89 9.84 -1.06
CA THR A 176 18.06 8.81 -2.10
C THR A 176 16.71 8.43 -2.69
N LEU A 177 15.71 8.14 -1.85
CA LEU A 177 14.34 7.88 -2.29
C LEU A 177 13.82 9.00 -3.18
N GLN A 178 13.94 10.25 -2.74
CA GLN A 178 13.51 11.42 -3.52
C GLN A 178 14.22 11.48 -4.89
N GLY A 179 15.54 11.30 -4.91
CA GLY A 179 16.35 11.34 -6.13
C GLY A 179 15.94 10.27 -7.15
N GLU A 180 15.76 9.03 -6.70
CA GLU A 180 15.38 7.93 -7.58
C GLU A 180 13.94 8.04 -8.08
N LEU A 181 12.97 8.39 -7.22
CA LEU A 181 11.59 8.64 -7.67
C LEU A 181 11.53 9.75 -8.73
N LEU A 182 12.34 10.80 -8.58
CA LEU A 182 12.46 11.85 -9.60
C LEU A 182 13.04 11.35 -10.92
N LYS A 183 13.99 10.40 -10.89
CA LYS A 183 14.51 9.77 -12.11
C LYS A 183 13.44 8.91 -12.76
N THR A 184 12.72 8.09 -11.99
CA THR A 184 11.62 7.26 -12.50
C THR A 184 10.51 8.08 -13.12
N LEU A 185 10.16 9.24 -12.55
CA LEU A 185 9.17 10.16 -13.13
C LEU A 185 9.55 10.70 -14.52
N ARG A 186 10.82 10.63 -14.91
CA ARG A 186 11.26 10.99 -16.27
C ARG A 186 11.08 9.85 -17.27
N ASN A 187 10.96 8.61 -16.80
CA ASN A 187 10.59 7.48 -17.63
C ASN A 187 9.08 7.53 -17.88
N MET A 188 8.70 8.02 -19.06
CA MET A 188 7.30 8.20 -19.42
C MET A 188 6.61 6.91 -19.88
N ASP A 189 7.38 5.83 -20.09
CA ASP A 189 6.84 4.53 -20.49
C ASP A 189 6.35 3.74 -19.27
N ASP A 190 6.93 3.98 -18.08
CA ASP A 190 6.51 3.33 -16.83
C ASP A 190 5.31 4.05 -16.18
N HIS A 191 4.12 3.74 -16.68
CA HIS A 191 2.87 4.37 -16.24
C HIS A 191 2.58 4.12 -14.76
N MET A 192 2.73 2.87 -14.31
CA MET A 192 2.48 2.48 -12.92
C MET A 192 3.57 3.04 -12.01
N GLY A 193 4.84 2.97 -12.41
CA GLY A 193 5.95 3.57 -11.68
C GLY A 193 5.76 5.07 -11.47
N ASN A 194 5.26 5.81 -12.48
CA ASN A 194 4.94 7.23 -12.31
C ASN A 194 3.85 7.48 -11.26
N LEU A 195 2.74 6.72 -11.30
CA LEU A 195 1.67 6.86 -10.32
C LEU A 195 2.13 6.50 -8.91
N LEU A 196 2.90 5.43 -8.77
CA LEU A 196 3.51 5.02 -7.50
C LEU A 196 4.48 6.08 -6.97
N CYS A 197 5.31 6.69 -7.83
CA CYS A 197 6.19 7.79 -7.43
C CYS A 197 5.41 8.98 -6.87
N LEU A 198 4.40 9.45 -7.61
CA LEU A 198 3.59 10.60 -7.18
C LEU A 198 2.79 10.28 -5.92
N SER A 199 2.22 9.08 -5.81
CA SER A 199 1.51 8.63 -4.61
C SER A 199 2.45 8.55 -3.40
N THR A 200 3.69 8.09 -3.60
CA THR A 200 4.71 8.04 -2.54
C THR A 200 5.06 9.45 -2.06
N PHE A 201 5.24 10.39 -2.99
CA PHE A 201 5.40 11.81 -2.67
C PHE A 201 4.16 12.41 -1.96
N ALA A 202 2.95 12.03 -2.38
CA ALA A 202 1.71 12.50 -1.78
C ALA A 202 1.58 12.04 -0.32
N CYS A 203 1.94 10.78 -0.05
CA CYS A 203 1.99 10.23 1.30
C CYS A 203 2.96 11.00 2.19
N ILE A 204 4.18 11.24 1.71
CA ILE A 204 5.23 11.97 2.44
C ILE A 204 4.82 13.44 2.69
N ALA A 205 4.25 14.10 1.68
CA ALA A 205 3.80 15.50 1.80
C ALA A 205 2.66 15.64 2.81
N SER A 206 1.73 14.68 2.82
CA SER A 206 0.58 14.69 3.71
C SER A 206 0.91 14.32 5.16
N SER A 207 1.96 13.53 5.41
CA SER A 207 2.33 13.11 6.77
C SER A 207 3.01 14.23 7.58
N HIS A 208 3.57 15.23 6.89
CA HIS A 208 4.26 16.35 7.53
C HIS A 208 3.30 17.54 7.67
N ASN A 209 2.71 17.70 8.85
CA ASN A 209 1.82 18.81 9.14
C ASN A 209 2.64 20.09 9.42
N PRO A 210 2.57 21.13 8.58
CA PRO A 210 3.36 22.36 8.76
C PRO A 210 3.06 23.07 10.08
N GLY A 211 1.89 22.84 10.69
CA GLY A 211 1.53 23.42 11.99
C GLY A 211 2.41 22.94 13.16
N LYS A 212 2.99 21.73 13.09
CA LYS A 212 3.89 21.19 14.13
C LYS A 212 5.36 21.52 13.88
N GLU A 213 5.73 21.90 12.66
CA GLU A 213 7.11 22.29 12.30
C GLU A 213 7.51 23.62 12.94
N HIS A 214 6.53 24.51 13.21
CA HIS A 214 6.76 25.79 13.87
C HIS A 214 6.95 25.70 15.39
N GLU A 215 6.51 24.64 16.05
CA GLU A 215 6.68 24.48 17.50
C GLU A 215 8.11 24.05 17.89
N HIS A 216 8.87 23.44 16.96
CA HIS A 216 10.22 22.93 17.23
C HIS A 216 11.36 23.68 16.53
N GLY A 217 11.08 24.74 15.74
CA GLY A 217 12.12 25.60 15.14
C GLY A 217 13.04 24.91 14.11
N LEU A 218 12.80 23.64 13.79
CA LEU A 218 13.58 22.88 12.82
C LEU A 218 13.05 23.18 11.42
N GLN A 219 13.87 23.82 10.60
CA GLN A 219 13.60 23.97 9.17
C GLN A 219 13.43 22.59 8.54
N PRO A 220 12.38 22.35 7.74
CA PRO A 220 12.20 21.07 7.09
C PRO A 220 13.37 20.79 6.14
N PRO A 221 13.78 19.51 6.02
CA PRO A 221 14.90 19.16 5.17
C PRO A 221 14.62 19.52 3.71
N SER A 222 15.66 19.89 2.96
CA SER A 222 15.53 20.37 1.58
C SER A 222 14.80 19.38 0.65
N TRP A 223 14.97 18.07 0.89
CA TRP A 223 14.26 17.02 0.14
C TRP A 223 12.73 17.14 0.30
N LEU A 224 12.23 17.51 1.48
CA LEU A 224 10.79 17.60 1.75
C LEU A 224 10.17 18.80 1.02
N HIS A 225 10.88 19.92 0.92
CA HIS A 225 10.44 21.06 0.11
C HIS A 225 10.28 20.67 -1.37
N HIS A 226 11.21 19.89 -1.92
CA HIS A 226 11.11 19.41 -3.30
C HIS A 226 9.89 18.51 -3.53
N VAL A 227 9.57 17.65 -2.56
CA VAL A 227 8.36 16.81 -2.59
C VAL A 227 7.10 17.69 -2.55
N ARG A 228 7.00 18.63 -1.61
CA ARG A 228 5.85 19.55 -1.46
C ARG A 228 5.59 20.38 -2.72
N HIS A 229 6.64 20.79 -3.44
CA HIS A 229 6.48 21.54 -4.69
C HIS A 229 5.67 20.83 -5.78
N PHE A 230 5.57 19.48 -5.76
CA PHE A 230 4.72 18.75 -6.71
C PHE A 230 3.23 19.04 -6.55
N PHE A 231 2.82 19.41 -5.34
CA PHE A 231 1.41 19.56 -4.99
C PHE A 231 0.97 21.01 -4.84
N GLY A 232 1.91 21.96 -4.83
CA GLY A 232 1.64 23.40 -4.75
C GLY A 232 1.72 24.15 -6.10
N PRO A 233 1.80 25.49 -6.10
CA PRO A 233 1.59 26.32 -7.29
C PRO A 233 2.61 26.12 -8.41
N LYS A 234 3.82 25.64 -8.07
CA LYS A 234 4.91 25.45 -9.04
C LYS A 234 4.68 24.27 -10.00
N ARG A 235 4.08 23.19 -9.51
CA ARG A 235 3.94 21.94 -10.29
C ARG A 235 2.57 21.27 -10.19
N GLY A 236 1.67 21.73 -9.32
CA GLY A 236 0.36 21.13 -9.09
C GLY A 236 -0.43 20.87 -10.38
N LEU A 237 -0.49 21.84 -11.29
CA LEU A 237 -1.16 21.66 -12.59
C LEU A 237 -0.52 20.56 -13.45
N LYS A 238 0.82 20.47 -13.48
CA LYS A 238 1.54 19.43 -14.23
C LYS A 238 1.38 18.05 -13.60
N THR A 239 1.32 18.00 -12.26
CA THR A 239 1.05 16.78 -11.49
C THR A 239 -0.34 16.25 -11.81
N LEU A 240 -1.37 17.11 -11.78
CA LEU A 240 -2.74 16.75 -12.15
C LEU A 240 -2.82 16.26 -13.60
N ASP A 241 -2.17 16.97 -14.53
CA ASP A 241 -2.10 16.55 -15.93
C ASP A 241 -1.49 15.16 -16.09
N LEU A 242 -0.34 14.91 -15.47
CA LEU A 242 0.32 13.62 -15.54
C LEU A 242 -0.56 12.50 -14.98
N VAL A 243 -1.12 12.69 -13.79
CA VAL A 243 -1.97 11.68 -13.13
C VAL A 243 -3.20 11.36 -13.95
N VAL A 244 -3.94 12.37 -14.40
CA VAL A 244 -5.16 12.16 -15.19
C VAL A 244 -4.84 11.44 -16.51
N LEU A 245 -3.75 11.81 -17.18
CA LEU A 245 -3.32 11.12 -18.39
C LEU A 245 -2.96 9.65 -18.12
N ARG A 246 -2.30 9.34 -16.99
CA ARG A 246 -1.99 7.95 -16.61
C ARG A 246 -3.25 7.14 -16.33
N VAL A 247 -4.25 7.70 -15.65
CA VAL A 247 -5.53 7.02 -15.42
C VAL A 247 -6.29 6.79 -16.72
N ILE A 248 -6.38 7.79 -17.59
CA ILE A 248 -7.01 7.65 -18.91
C ILE A 248 -6.38 6.50 -19.70
N LEU A 249 -5.05 6.39 -19.67
CA LEU A 249 -4.32 5.29 -20.31
C LEU A 249 -4.65 3.94 -19.66
N ALA A 250 -4.60 3.86 -18.32
CA ALA A 250 -4.89 2.63 -17.58
C ALA A 250 -6.32 2.12 -17.81
N CYS A 251 -7.28 3.00 -18.04
CA CYS A 251 -8.67 2.66 -18.37
C CYS A 251 -8.93 2.51 -19.88
N SER A 252 -7.94 2.70 -20.75
CA SER A 252 -8.12 2.63 -22.21
C SER A 252 -8.16 1.18 -22.72
N ALA A 253 -9.00 0.91 -23.73
CA ALA A 253 -9.20 -0.43 -24.29
C ALA A 253 -7.97 -0.98 -25.02
N ASN A 254 -7.04 -0.10 -25.42
CA ASN A 254 -5.85 -0.45 -26.18
C ASN A 254 -4.65 -0.81 -25.27
N CYS A 255 -4.79 -0.67 -23.95
CA CYS A 255 -3.81 -1.17 -22.99
C CYS A 255 -4.02 -2.67 -22.76
N ASN A 256 -3.73 -3.48 -23.80
CA ASN A 256 -3.83 -4.95 -23.76
C ASN A 256 -2.90 -5.63 -22.74
N ASN A 257 -2.05 -4.86 -22.05
CA ASN A 257 -1.01 -5.37 -21.15
C ASN A 257 -1.31 -5.14 -19.65
N LEU A 258 -2.38 -4.42 -19.29
CA LEU A 258 -2.70 -4.15 -17.89
C LEU A 258 -3.75 -5.14 -17.37
N VAL A 259 -3.43 -5.80 -16.27
CA VAL A 259 -4.37 -6.70 -15.58
C VAL A 259 -5.50 -5.84 -14.99
N PRO A 260 -6.79 -6.26 -14.99
CA PRO A 260 -7.90 -5.45 -14.48
C PRO A 260 -7.72 -4.88 -13.05
N ASN A 261 -6.88 -5.52 -12.23
CA ASN A 261 -6.54 -5.05 -10.88
C ASN A 261 -5.63 -3.81 -10.89
N GLU A 262 -4.80 -3.63 -11.92
CA GLU A 262 -3.87 -2.49 -12.03
C GLU A 262 -4.59 -1.19 -12.40
N ALA A 263 -5.73 -1.27 -13.09
CA ALA A 263 -6.56 -0.10 -13.38
C ALA A 263 -7.19 0.46 -12.09
N ALA A 264 -7.72 -0.41 -11.22
CA ALA A 264 -8.27 -0.01 -9.93
C ALA A 264 -7.21 0.61 -9.02
N GLU A 265 -6.04 -0.02 -8.92
CA GLU A 265 -4.92 0.54 -8.18
C GLU A 265 -4.46 1.89 -8.77
N SER A 266 -4.41 2.03 -10.10
CA SER A 266 -4.06 3.29 -10.75
C SER A 266 -5.00 4.42 -10.36
N VAL A 267 -6.32 4.15 -10.29
CA VAL A 267 -7.31 5.11 -9.83
C VAL A 267 -7.14 5.44 -8.35
N GLN A 268 -6.91 4.45 -7.48
CA GLN A 268 -6.68 4.68 -6.05
C GLN A 268 -5.44 5.57 -5.80
N LEU A 269 -4.32 5.27 -6.49
CA LEU A 269 -3.10 6.07 -6.42
C LEU A 269 -3.36 7.50 -6.92
N ALA A 270 -4.11 7.65 -8.01
CA ALA A 270 -4.46 8.94 -8.57
C ALA A 270 -5.32 9.78 -7.63
N ILE A 271 -6.32 9.19 -6.97
CA ILE A 271 -7.15 9.87 -5.96
C ILE A 271 -6.26 10.40 -4.83
N ALA A 272 -5.39 9.55 -4.25
CA ALA A 272 -4.49 9.97 -3.18
C ALA A 272 -3.56 11.13 -3.57
N VAL A 273 -3.07 11.13 -4.82
CA VAL A 273 -2.28 12.24 -5.37
C VAL A 273 -3.13 13.50 -5.52
N CYS A 274 -4.27 13.39 -6.19
CA CYS A 274 -5.18 14.49 -6.41
C CYS A 274 -5.63 15.13 -5.09
N ASP A 275 -5.92 14.34 -4.06
CA ASP A 275 -6.29 14.83 -2.72
C ASP A 275 -5.22 15.72 -2.09
N THR A 276 -3.95 15.41 -2.35
CA THR A 276 -2.80 16.14 -1.79
C THR A 276 -2.50 17.46 -2.53
N VAL A 277 -2.92 17.62 -3.77
CA VAL A 277 -2.74 18.87 -4.53
C VAL A 277 -3.51 20.02 -3.87
N GLU A 278 -2.96 21.23 -3.84
CA GLU A 278 -3.63 22.40 -3.29
C GLU A 278 -4.98 22.69 -3.99
N PRO A 279 -6.05 23.02 -3.24
CA PRO A 279 -7.39 23.24 -3.80
C PRO A 279 -7.43 24.25 -4.94
N GLU A 280 -6.67 25.34 -4.85
CA GLU A 280 -6.61 26.41 -5.85
C GLU A 280 -6.08 25.85 -7.18
N GLN A 281 -5.07 24.99 -7.13
CA GLN A 281 -4.51 24.34 -8.32
C GLN A 281 -5.52 23.37 -8.94
N LYS A 282 -6.28 22.63 -8.12
CA LYS A 282 -7.35 21.75 -8.62
C LYS A 282 -8.42 22.56 -9.36
N GLN A 283 -8.89 23.67 -8.78
CA GLN A 283 -9.94 24.50 -9.39
C GLN A 283 -9.48 25.10 -10.72
N VAL A 284 -8.26 25.65 -10.77
CA VAL A 284 -7.67 26.16 -12.01
C VAL A 284 -7.57 25.04 -13.05
N TRP A 285 -7.07 23.86 -12.66
CA TRP A 285 -6.96 22.73 -13.58
C TRP A 285 -8.33 22.28 -14.11
N ILE A 286 -9.35 22.15 -13.25
CA ILE A 286 -10.70 21.73 -13.63
C ILE A 286 -11.31 22.69 -14.65
N SER A 287 -11.22 24.00 -14.41
CA SER A 287 -11.75 25.03 -15.31
C SER A 287 -11.09 25.02 -16.70
N GLY A 288 -9.81 24.63 -16.78
CA GLY A 288 -9.02 24.65 -18.01
C GLY A 288 -8.99 23.34 -18.81
N ASN A 289 -9.49 22.23 -18.24
CA ASN A 289 -9.25 20.88 -18.79
C ASN A 289 -10.53 20.05 -19.02
N ALA A 290 -11.65 20.70 -19.32
CA ALA A 290 -12.95 20.05 -19.55
C ALA A 290 -12.89 18.85 -20.52
N SER A 291 -12.08 18.95 -21.58
CA SER A 291 -11.90 17.85 -22.56
C SER A 291 -11.20 16.61 -21.96
N LYS A 292 -10.19 16.81 -21.11
CA LYS A 292 -9.51 15.71 -20.40
C LYS A 292 -10.43 15.06 -19.37
N ILE A 293 -11.24 15.86 -18.69
CA ILE A 293 -12.24 15.37 -17.72
C ILE A 293 -13.30 14.53 -18.44
N ALA A 294 -13.87 15.04 -19.54
CA ALA A 294 -14.84 14.30 -20.33
C ALA A 294 -14.26 12.96 -20.82
N LYS A 295 -13.00 12.95 -21.27
CA LYS A 295 -12.29 11.73 -21.68
C LYS A 295 -12.05 10.78 -20.51
N LEU A 296 -11.70 11.28 -19.33
CA LEU A 296 -11.55 10.46 -18.13
C LEU A 296 -12.87 9.77 -17.77
N CYS A 297 -13.97 10.53 -17.71
CA CYS A 297 -15.30 9.99 -17.47
C CYS A 297 -15.65 8.90 -18.49
N GLU A 298 -15.49 9.18 -19.79
CA GLU A 298 -15.73 8.21 -20.87
C GLU A 298 -14.95 6.90 -20.68
N LYS A 299 -13.69 6.97 -20.24
CA LYS A 299 -12.86 5.77 -20.05
C LYS A 299 -13.19 5.00 -18.78
N VAL A 300 -13.54 5.67 -17.69
CA VAL A 300 -13.90 5.01 -16.44
C VAL A 300 -15.29 4.38 -16.50
N THR A 301 -16.25 5.01 -17.20
CA THR A 301 -17.63 4.50 -17.30
C THR A 301 -17.84 3.53 -18.45
N ARG A 302 -16.78 3.10 -19.15
CA ARG A 302 -16.89 2.17 -20.28
C ARG A 302 -17.30 0.77 -19.80
N ASP A 303 -18.10 0.09 -20.62
CA ASP A 303 -18.36 -1.34 -20.49
C ASP A 303 -17.05 -2.15 -20.47
N GLY A 304 -16.97 -3.11 -19.54
CA GLY A 304 -15.79 -3.96 -19.34
C GLY A 304 -14.72 -3.40 -18.39
N ILE A 305 -14.92 -2.21 -17.81
CA ILE A 305 -14.11 -1.72 -16.68
C ILE A 305 -14.55 -2.42 -15.40
N ASN A 306 -13.60 -2.72 -14.50
CA ASN A 306 -13.89 -3.32 -13.20
C ASN A 306 -14.86 -2.42 -12.41
N TYR A 307 -15.93 -3.01 -11.87
CA TYR A 307 -16.96 -2.33 -11.07
C TYR A 307 -16.37 -1.55 -9.89
N GLU A 308 -15.27 -2.03 -9.28
CA GLU A 308 -14.57 -1.31 -8.22
C GLU A 308 -14.05 0.06 -8.68
N VAL A 309 -13.56 0.15 -9.92
CA VAL A 309 -13.10 1.41 -10.52
C VAL A 309 -14.27 2.36 -10.71
N GLN A 310 -15.40 1.86 -11.21
CA GLN A 310 -16.60 2.66 -11.43
C GLN A 310 -17.11 3.22 -10.11
N MET A 311 -17.10 2.45 -9.03
CA MET A 311 -17.56 2.90 -7.71
C MET A 311 -16.65 3.94 -7.04
N MET A 312 -15.38 4.05 -7.44
CA MET A 312 -14.40 4.98 -6.84
C MET A 312 -14.41 6.39 -7.45
N VAL A 313 -15.05 6.58 -8.61
CA VAL A 313 -14.98 7.84 -9.39
C VAL A 313 -16.25 8.71 -9.20
N TRP A 314 -17.14 8.33 -8.28
CA TRP A 314 -18.34 9.10 -7.91
C TRP A 314 -18.15 9.93 -6.65
#